data_AF-A0A0C7QUT1-F1
#
_entry.id   AF-A0A0C7QUT1-F1
#
_cell.length_a   1.000
_cell.length_b   1.000
_cell.length_c   1.000
_cell.angle_alpha   90.00
_cell.angle_beta   90.00
_cell.angle_gamma   90.00
#
_symmetry.space_group_name_H-M   'P 1'
#
loop_
_entity.id
_entity.type
_entity.pdbx_description
1 polymer ?
#
loop_
_entity_poly.entity_id
_entity_poly.type
_entity_poly.pdbx_seq_one_letter_code
_entity_poly.pdbx_strand_id
1 'polypeptide(L)'
;MNLLQLKEKVNKGIELGAQVVYIKEESLLFGIEKILKNEENKSIVLVKSKGESLKSEDFINIIDEIYNHIGDVEVFIGKDNKYRNEDKFIEFVEFAQYEDIKMLFLNSN
;
A
#
# COMPACT_ATOMS: atom_id res chain seq x y z
N MET A 1 -2.42 -4.46 8.12
CA MET A 1 -2.03 -5.80 7.64
C MET A 1 -0.53 -5.93 7.77
N ASN A 2 0.07 -7.12 7.89
CA ASN A 2 1.54 -7.22 7.85
C ASN A 2 2.06 -7.23 6.40
N LEU A 3 3.37 -7.04 6.24
CA LEU A 3 4.03 -6.87 4.96
C LEU A 3 3.92 -8.12 4.09
N LEU A 4 4.04 -9.31 4.69
CA LEU A 4 3.90 -10.57 3.96
C LEU A 4 2.49 -10.76 3.41
N GLN A 5 1.46 -10.53 4.22
CA GLN A 5 0.06 -10.60 3.79
C GLN A 5 -0.25 -9.57 2.71
N LEU A 6 0.30 -8.35 2.83
CA LEU A 6 0.13 -7.32 1.81
C LEU A 6 0.74 -7.77 0.49
N LYS A 7 1.97 -8.29 0.52
CA LYS A 7 2.67 -8.85 -0.64
C LYS A 7 1.83 -9.93 -1.34
N GLU A 8 1.31 -10.90 -0.58
CA GLU A 8 0.48 -11.99 -1.12
C GLU A 8 -0.79 -11.47 -1.80
N LYS A 9 -1.49 -10.52 -1.17
CA LYS A 9 -2.71 -9.95 -1.76
C LYS A 9 -2.43 -9.11 -2.99
N VAL A 10 -1.33 -8.36 -3.03
CA VAL A 10 -0.91 -7.59 -4.21
C VAL A 10 -0.57 -8.54 -5.35
N ASN A 11 0.23 -9.57 -5.11
CA ASN A 11 0.56 -10.58 -6.13
C ASN A 11 -0.70 -11.24 -6.72
N LYS A 12 -1.64 -11.64 -5.87
CA LYS A 12 -2.93 -12.18 -6.32
C LYS A 12 -3.70 -11.17 -7.19
N GLY A 13 -3.65 -9.88 -6.85
CA GLY A 13 -4.25 -8.83 -7.70
C GLY A 13 -3.56 -8.67 -9.05
N ILE A 14 -2.23 -8.74 -9.08
CA ILE A 14 -1.42 -8.72 -10.32
C ILE A 14 -1.81 -9.89 -11.22
N GLU A 15 -1.96 -11.10 -10.67
CA GLU A 15 -2.43 -12.28 -11.41
C GLU A 15 -3.83 -12.09 -12.02
N LEU A 16 -4.70 -11.29 -11.39
CA LEU A 16 -6.02 -10.90 -11.90
C LEU A 16 -5.96 -9.74 -12.92
N GLY A 17 -4.77 -9.21 -13.15
CA GLY A 17 -4.46 -8.15 -14.11
C GLY A 17 -4.43 -6.75 -13.51
N ALA A 18 -4.26 -6.59 -12.19
CA ALA A 18 -4.07 -5.28 -11.58
C ALA A 18 -2.83 -4.59 -12.14
N GLN A 19 -3.00 -3.35 -12.58
CA GLN A 19 -1.94 -2.54 -13.18
C GLN A 19 -1.39 -1.52 -12.18
N VAL A 20 -2.22 -1.05 -11.26
CA VAL A 20 -1.91 0.03 -10.32
C VAL A 20 -2.49 -0.24 -8.93
N VAL A 21 -1.86 0.32 -7.89
CA VAL A 21 -2.27 0.14 -6.49
C VAL A 21 -2.59 1.50 -5.88
N TYR A 22 -3.82 1.72 -5.42
CA TYR A 22 -4.27 2.95 -4.77
C TYR A 22 -4.55 2.71 -3.28
N ILE A 23 -4.59 3.79 -2.50
CA ILE A 23 -5.14 3.82 -1.15
C ILE A 23 -6.58 4.34 -1.23
N LYS A 24 -7.51 3.64 -0.59
CA LYS A 24 -8.91 4.04 -0.48
C LYS A 24 -9.26 4.26 0.98
N GLU A 25 -9.78 5.44 1.29
CA GLU A 25 -10.19 5.83 2.63
C GLU A 25 -11.58 6.47 2.52
N GLU A 26 -12.58 5.83 3.15
CA GLU A 26 -13.98 6.20 2.99
C GLU A 26 -14.40 6.30 1.50
N SER A 27 -14.70 7.52 1.02
CA SER A 27 -15.06 7.81 -0.37
C SER A 27 -13.91 8.45 -1.18
N LEU A 28 -12.72 8.56 -0.60
CA LEU A 28 -11.57 9.22 -1.22
C LEU A 28 -10.55 8.19 -1.72
N LEU A 29 -9.96 8.50 -2.89
CA LEU A 29 -8.89 7.72 -3.50
C LEU A 29 -7.60 8.53 -3.52
N PHE A 30 -6.51 7.88 -3.13
CA PHE A 30 -5.18 8.47 -3.03
C PHE A 30 -4.16 7.60 -3.74
N GLY A 31 -3.21 8.23 -4.42
CA GLY A 31 -2.01 7.54 -4.87
C GLY A 31 -1.08 7.22 -3.70
N ILE A 32 0.02 6.53 -3.99
CA ILE A 32 1.10 6.28 -3.03
C ILE A 32 2.29 7.16 -3.40
N GLU A 33 2.63 8.13 -2.54
CA GLU A 33 3.78 9.02 -2.76
C GLU A 33 5.10 8.28 -2.51
N LYS A 34 5.17 7.56 -1.38
CA LYS A 34 6.35 6.81 -0.95
C LYS A 34 6.04 5.89 0.22
N ILE A 35 6.99 5.02 0.53
CA ILE A 35 6.95 4.09 1.65
C ILE A 35 8.05 4.47 2.64
N LEU A 36 7.67 4.83 3.86
CA LEU A 36 8.60 5.18 4.93
C LEU A 36 8.85 3.97 5.83
N LYS A 37 10.11 3.69 6.12
CA LYS A 37 10.53 2.67 7.08
C LYS A 37 10.61 3.29 8.48
N ASN A 38 10.06 2.61 9.47
CA ASN A 38 10.19 2.96 10.89
C ASN A 38 10.97 1.86 11.61
N GLU A 39 12.27 2.08 11.79
CA GLU A 39 13.17 1.09 12.39
C GLU A 39 12.89 0.87 13.89
N GLU A 40 12.45 1.91 14.61
CA GLU A 40 12.16 1.82 16.05
C GLU A 40 10.95 0.92 16.32
N ASN A 41 9.89 1.07 15.53
CA ASN A 41 8.64 0.33 15.72
C ASN A 41 8.53 -0.92 14.84
N LYS A 42 9.56 -1.21 14.02
CA LYS A 42 9.53 -2.26 13.00
C LYS A 42 8.22 -2.23 12.20
N SER A 43 7.96 -1.09 11.56
CA SER A 43 6.78 -0.89 10.73
C SER A 43 7.10 -0.11 9.46
N ILE A 44 6.18 -0.13 8.51
CA ILE A 44 6.22 0.75 7.33
C ILE A 44 4.95 1.56 7.19
N VAL A 45 5.09 2.75 6.60
CA VAL A 45 4.00 3.70 6.38
C VAL A 45 3.91 4.04 4.90
N LEU A 46 2.77 3.78 4.29
CA LEU A 46 2.42 4.20 2.93
C LEU A 46 1.89 5.64 2.98
N VAL A 47 2.62 6.58 2.40
CA VAL A 47 2.24 8.00 2.42
C VAL A 47 1.31 8.30 1.26
N LYS A 48 0.14 8.88 1.55
CA LYS A 48 -0.86 9.27 0.54
C LYS A 48 -0.35 10.37 -0.39
N SER A 49 -0.63 10.22 -1.68
CA SER A 49 -0.42 11.25 -2.71
C SER A 49 -1.75 11.79 -3.23
N LYS A 50 -1.77 13.06 -3.63
CA LYS A 50 -2.89 13.68 -4.39
C LYS A 50 -2.88 13.35 -5.89
N GLY A 51 -1.85 12.65 -6.37
CA GLY A 51 -1.61 12.37 -7.79
C GLY A 51 -1.82 10.91 -8.19
N GLU A 52 -1.16 10.54 -9.29
CA GLU A 52 -1.16 9.17 -9.83
C GLU A 52 -0.53 8.18 -8.86
N SER A 53 -0.91 6.92 -9.00
CA SER A 53 -0.45 5.86 -8.12
C SER A 53 0.66 5.00 -8.72
N LEU A 54 1.21 4.12 -7.88
CA LEU A 54 2.26 3.19 -8.27
C LEU A 54 1.70 2.07 -9.13
N LYS A 55 2.48 1.67 -10.14
CA LYS A 55 2.25 0.41 -10.84
C LYS A 55 2.38 -0.76 -9.87
N SER A 56 1.56 -1.78 -10.04
CA SER A 56 1.55 -2.93 -9.14
C SER A 56 2.89 -3.67 -9.10
N GLU A 57 3.59 -3.76 -10.23
CA GLU A 57 4.94 -4.36 -10.31
C GLU A 57 6.00 -3.51 -9.59
N ASP A 58 5.97 -2.19 -9.74
CA ASP A 58 6.91 -1.32 -9.01
C ASP A 58 6.65 -1.40 -7.50
N PHE A 59 5.38 -1.46 -7.11
CA PHE A 59 4.98 -1.60 -5.72
C PHE A 59 5.47 -2.93 -5.10
N ILE A 60 5.37 -4.05 -5.83
CA ILE A 60 5.84 -5.35 -5.30
C ILE A 60 7.36 -5.37 -5.16
N ASN A 61 8.10 -4.78 -6.10
CA ASN A 61 9.56 -4.70 -6.03
C ASN A 61 10.00 -3.93 -4.77
N ILE A 62 9.33 -2.81 -4.45
CA ILE A 62 9.63 -2.04 -3.23
C ILE A 62 9.29 -2.86 -1.97
N ILE A 63 8.14 -3.54 -1.95
CA ILE A 63 7.75 -4.40 -0.82
C ILE A 63 8.79 -5.50 -0.59
N ASP A 64 9.26 -6.15 -1.65
CA ASP A 64 10.25 -7.22 -1.59
C ASP A 64 11.59 -6.73 -1.07
N GLU A 65 12.03 -5.56 -1.53
CA GLU A 65 13.23 -4.91 -1.00
C GLU A 65 13.09 -4.66 0.51
N ILE A 66 11.97 -4.08 0.95
CA ILE A 66 11.72 -3.84 2.38
C ILE A 66 11.74 -5.15 3.18
N TYR A 67 11.00 -6.16 2.71
CA TYR A 67 10.91 -7.45 3.39
C TYR A 67 12.28 -8.10 3.56
N ASN A 68 13.13 -8.06 2.54
CA ASN A 68 14.49 -8.60 2.61
C ASN A 68 15.38 -7.89 3.63
N HIS A 69 15.10 -6.62 3.97
CA HIS A 69 15.90 -5.84 4.91
C HIS A 69 15.42 -5.95 6.36
N ILE A 70 14.11 -5.90 6.60
CA ILE A 70 13.55 -5.81 7.96
C ILE A 70 12.56 -6.93 8.31
N GLY A 71 12.29 -7.85 7.38
CA GLY A 71 11.38 -8.96 7.58
C GLY A 71 9.90 -8.57 7.55
N ASP A 72 9.07 -9.42 8.17
CA ASP A 72 7.64 -9.18 8.28
C ASP A 72 7.35 -8.13 9.36
N VAL A 73 6.65 -7.06 8.96
CA VAL A 73 6.38 -5.86 9.77
C VAL A 73 4.97 -5.35 9.50
N GLU A 74 4.42 -4.55 10.41
CA GLU A 74 3.10 -3.95 10.22
C GLU A 74 3.14 -2.83 9.17
N VAL A 75 2.07 -2.75 8.37
CA VAL A 75 1.89 -1.74 7.33
C VAL A 75 0.74 -0.81 7.67
N PHE A 76 1.04 0.50 7.62
CA PHE A 76 0.11 1.59 7.89
C PHE A 76 -0.04 2.51 6.68
N ILE A 77 -1.12 3.27 6.66
CA ILE A 77 -1.38 4.38 5.74
C ILE A 77 -1.21 5.68 6.52
N GLY A 78 -0.25 6.50 6.11
CA GLY A 78 0.04 7.80 6.71
C GLY A 78 -0.54 8.95 5.87
N LYS A 79 -0.90 10.04 6.55
CA LYS A 79 -1.40 11.26 5.89
C LYS A 79 -0.30 12.12 5.29
N ASP A 80 0.84 12.21 5.97
CA ASP A 80 2.04 12.91 5.49
C ASP A 80 3.29 12.40 6.23
N ASN A 81 4.45 13.01 5.95
CA ASN A 81 5.75 12.61 6.50
C ASN A 81 5.95 12.92 7.99
N LYS A 82 5.00 13.61 8.64
CA LYS A 82 5.24 14.28 9.94
C LYS A 82 4.35 13.77 11.06
N TYR A 83 3.18 13.19 10.79
CA TYR A 83 2.20 12.87 11.84
C TYR A 83 1.86 11.37 11.93
N ARG A 84 2.63 10.62 12.73
CA ARG A 84 2.37 9.19 13.04
C ARG A 84 1.06 8.94 13.82
N ASN A 85 0.55 9.95 14.52
CA ASN A 85 -0.69 9.80 15.33
C ASN A 85 -1.96 9.67 14.47
N GLU A 86 -1.86 9.85 13.15
CA GLU A 86 -2.97 9.66 12.20
C GLU A 86 -2.73 8.44 11.29
N ASP A 87 -1.72 7.60 11.59
CA ASP A 87 -1.43 6.40 10.82
C ASP A 87 -2.55 5.36 11.01
N LYS A 88 -3.17 4.95 9.91
CA LYS A 88 -4.26 3.96 9.91
C LYS A 88 -3.78 2.60 9.45
N PHE A 89 -4.30 1.55 10.07
CA PHE A 89 -3.95 0.19 9.66
C PHE A 89 -4.64 -0.18 8.35
N ILE A 90 -3.93 -0.90 7.47
CA ILE A 90 -4.56 -1.48 6.29
C ILE A 90 -5.42 -2.67 6.72
N GLU A 91 -6.72 -2.58 6.52
CA GLU A 91 -7.66 -3.65 6.87
C GLU A 91 -7.69 -4.74 5.79
N PHE A 92 -7.87 -4.33 4.53
CA PHE A 92 -7.98 -5.25 3.41
C PHE A 92 -7.48 -4.65 2.11
N VAL A 93 -7.28 -5.55 1.14
CA VAL A 93 -6.91 -5.21 -0.23
C VAL A 93 -8.07 -5.67 -1.12
N GLU A 94 -8.58 -4.77 -1.95
CA GLU A 94 -9.72 -4.99 -2.84
C GLU A 94 -9.26 -4.88 -4.29
N PHE A 95 -9.65 -5.82 -5.14
CA PHE A 95 -9.42 -5.73 -6.59
C PHE A 95 -10.66 -5.16 -7.26
N ALA A 96 -10.47 -4.19 -8.14
CA ALA A 96 -11.54 -3.54 -8.89
C ALA A 96 -11.10 -3.19 -10.32
N GLN A 97 -12.08 -2.93 -11.18
CA GLN A 97 -11.86 -2.36 -12.50
C GLN A 97 -12.64 -1.05 -12.60
N TYR A 98 -11.96 0.00 -13.06
CA TYR A 98 -12.57 1.29 -13.38
C TYR A 98 -12.23 1.62 -14.83
N GLU A 99 -13.27 1.75 -15.67
CA GLU A 99 -13.12 1.83 -17.13
C GLU A 99 -12.26 0.66 -17.64
N ASP A 100 -11.15 0.94 -18.31
CA ASP A 100 -10.23 -0.05 -18.86
C ASP A 100 -9.05 -0.37 -17.91
N ILE A 101 -9.01 0.26 -16.73
CA ILE A 101 -7.90 0.12 -15.77
C ILE A 101 -8.31 -0.82 -14.64
N LYS A 102 -7.52 -1.89 -14.46
CA LYS A 102 -7.63 -2.82 -13.33
C LYS A 102 -6.72 -2.36 -12.20
N MET A 103 -7.26 -2.27 -10.99
CA MET A 103 -6.60 -1.62 -9.85
C MET A 103 -6.80 -2.39 -8.54
N LEU A 104 -5.86 -2.19 -7.63
CA LEU A 104 -5.90 -2.67 -6.26
C LEU A 104 -6.12 -1.50 -5.30
N PHE A 105 -7.07 -1.63 -4.37
CA PHE A 105 -7.29 -0.66 -3.31
C PHE A 105 -6.79 -1.20 -1.97
N LEU A 106 -5.88 -0.47 -1.35
CA LEU A 106 -5.47 -0.66 0.04
C LEU A 106 -6.44 0.15 0.90
N ASN A 107 -7.30 -0.55 1.63
CA ASN A 107 -8.36 0.07 2.41
C ASN A 107 -7.95 0.17 3.88
N SER A 108 -8.20 1.34 4.48
CA SER A 108 -8.13 1.58 5.92
C SER A 108 -9.43 2.21 6.41
N ASN A 109 -9.97 1.74 7.55
CA ASN A 109 -10.99 2.50 8.29
C ASN A 109 -10.34 3.67 9.04
#